data_AF-A0A504JZJ5-F1
#
_entry.id   AF-A0A504JZJ5-F1
#
_cell.length_a   1.000
_cell.length_b   1.000
_cell.length_c   1.000
_cell.angle_alpha   90.00
_cell.angle_beta   90.00
_cell.angle_gamma   90.00
#
_symmetry.space_group_name_H-M   'P 1'
#
loop_
_entity.id
_entity.type
_entity.pdbx_description
1 polymer ?
#
loop_
_entity_poly.entity_id
_entity_poly.type
_entity_poly.pdbx_seq_one_letter_code
_entity_poly.pdbx_strand_id
1 'polypeptide(L)'
;MVSAKREAALEKERRSLEAAYSAALLVALRDCADGRWGLFGQNEGTLPASLESRYVPESAKRLAAIGDELVAVREEMGFVDLFAPMQRLAELRAERGPNRPGEPRLAQMFLDELKE
;
A
#
# COMPACT_ATOMS: atom_id res chain seq x y z
N MET A 1 22.26 20.77 -9.55
CA MET A 1 22.84 19.85 -8.56
C MET A 1 22.22 20.21 -7.22
N VAL A 2 21.40 19.33 -6.67
CA VAL A 2 20.88 19.48 -5.30
C VAL A 2 22.10 19.39 -4.36
N SER A 3 22.16 20.21 -3.31
CA SER A 3 23.27 20.12 -2.36
C SER A 3 23.22 18.79 -1.61
N ALA A 4 24.37 18.18 -1.34
CA ALA A 4 24.50 16.91 -0.60
C ALA A 4 23.70 16.87 0.72
N LYS A 5 23.48 18.02 1.36
CA LYS A 5 22.66 18.16 2.57
C LYS A 5 21.17 17.91 2.33
N ARG A 6 20.64 18.30 1.17
CA ARG A 6 19.24 18.10 0.78
C ARG A 6 19.00 16.67 0.30
N GLU A 7 19.96 16.06 -0.39
CA GLU A 7 19.92 14.62 -0.73
C GLU A 7 19.89 13.75 0.53
N ALA A 8 20.74 14.03 1.52
CA ALA A 8 20.77 13.29 2.79
C ALA A 8 19.46 13.45 3.60
N ALA A 9 18.80 14.61 3.52
CA ALA A 9 17.51 14.84 4.17
C ALA A 9 16.39 14.02 3.49
N LEU A 10 16.33 14.05 2.16
CA LEU A 10 15.37 13.28 1.37
C LEU A 10 15.57 11.77 1.56
N GLU A 11 16.81 11.30 1.62
CA GLU A 11 17.07 9.87 1.87
C GLU A 11 16.60 9.43 3.26
N LYS A 12 16.80 10.27 4.28
CA LYS A 12 16.29 10.00 5.63
C LYS A 12 14.76 9.97 5.66
N GLU A 13 14.12 10.91 4.98
CA GLU A 13 12.66 10.98 4.86
C GLU A 13 12.11 9.75 4.12
N ARG A 14 12.70 9.40 2.97
CA ARG A 14 12.38 8.18 2.21
C ARG A 14 12.45 6.93 3.08
N ARG A 15 13.55 6.73 3.83
CA ARG A 15 13.68 5.57 4.75
C ARG A 15 12.63 5.57 5.86
N SER A 16 12.31 6.74 6.40
CA SER A 16 11.27 6.88 7.43
C SER A 16 9.88 6.55 6.87
N LEU A 17 9.57 7.02 5.66
CA LEU A 17 8.31 6.73 4.98
C LEU A 17 8.22 5.25 4.57
N GLU A 18 9.30 4.62 4.12
CA GLU A 18 9.33 3.18 3.82
C GLU A 18 9.04 2.32 5.05
N ALA A 19 9.64 2.68 6.19
CA ALA A 19 9.38 2.00 7.46
C ALA A 19 7.92 2.21 7.91
N ALA A 20 7.42 3.46 7.82
CA ALA A 20 6.03 3.78 8.14
C ALA A 20 5.04 3.06 7.22
N TYR A 21 5.34 2.98 5.92
CA TYR A 21 4.54 2.29 4.92
C TYR A 21 4.48 0.80 5.22
N SER A 22 5.63 0.17 5.52
CA SER A 22 5.70 -1.25 5.85
C SER A 22 4.90 -1.57 7.12
N ALA A 23 5.01 -0.74 8.16
CA ALA A 23 4.21 -0.90 9.37
C ALA A 23 2.70 -0.72 9.11
N ALA A 24 2.31 0.31 8.34
CA ALA A 24 0.93 0.54 7.96
C ALA A 24 0.37 -0.59 7.10
N LEU A 25 1.19 -1.15 6.20
CA LEU A 25 0.82 -2.26 5.32
C LEU A 25 0.50 -3.50 6.14
N LEU A 26 1.35 -3.85 7.10
CA LEU A 26 1.11 -4.97 8.01
C LEU A 26 -0.20 -4.81 8.79
N VAL A 27 -0.49 -3.60 9.27
CA VAL A 27 -1.76 -3.31 9.96
C VAL A 27 -2.94 -3.47 9.00
N ALA A 28 -2.87 -2.88 7.81
CA ALA A 28 -3.94 -2.95 6.82
C ALA A 28 -4.19 -4.39 6.34
N LEU A 29 -3.13 -5.18 6.13
CA LEU A 29 -3.24 -6.58 5.76
C LEU A 29 -3.84 -7.41 6.89
N ARG A 30 -3.47 -7.19 8.15
CA ARG A 30 -4.09 -7.89 9.29
C ARG A 30 -5.57 -7.58 9.40
N ASP A 31 -5.94 -6.31 9.21
CA ASP A 31 -7.34 -5.87 9.17
C ASP A 31 -8.13 -6.56 8.05
N CYS A 32 -7.49 -6.68 6.88
CA CYS A 32 -8.06 -7.35 5.73
C CYS A 32 -8.20 -8.86 5.96
N ALA A 33 -7.21 -9.50 6.59
CA ALA A 33 -7.25 -10.91 6.97
C ALA A 33 -8.34 -11.20 8.02
N ASP A 34 -8.62 -10.25 8.91
CA ASP A 34 -9.70 -10.30 9.91
C ASP A 34 -11.10 -10.11 9.30
N GLY A 35 -11.17 -9.78 8.00
CA GLY A 35 -12.43 -9.66 7.25
C GLY A 35 -12.85 -8.24 6.92
N ARG A 36 -11.99 -7.21 7.12
CA ARG A 36 -12.27 -5.84 6.67
C ARG A 36 -11.89 -5.65 5.21
N TRP A 37 -12.88 -5.50 4.35
CA TRP A 37 -12.67 -5.44 2.90
C TRP A 37 -12.33 -4.03 2.41
N GLY A 38 -11.68 -3.91 1.25
CA GLY A 38 -11.34 -2.61 0.64
C GLY A 38 -9.85 -2.30 0.53
N LEU A 39 -8.95 -3.20 0.92
CA LEU A 39 -7.51 -3.03 0.70
C LEU A 39 -7.10 -3.36 -0.75
N PHE A 40 -7.75 -4.34 -1.38
CA PHE A 40 -7.44 -4.79 -2.74
C PHE A 40 -8.44 -4.29 -3.79
N GLY A 41 -9.48 -3.55 -3.39
CA GLY A 41 -10.46 -2.98 -4.31
C GLY A 41 -11.25 -4.04 -5.09
N GLN A 42 -11.37 -5.27 -4.57
CA GLN A 42 -12.15 -6.32 -5.26
C GLN A 42 -13.66 -6.01 -5.29
N ASN A 43 -14.13 -5.19 -4.36
CA ASN A 43 -15.51 -4.71 -4.32
C ASN A 43 -15.71 -3.36 -5.05
N GLU A 44 -14.65 -2.81 -5.66
CA GLU A 44 -14.68 -1.51 -6.32
C GLU A 44 -15.68 -1.55 -7.50
N GLY A 45 -16.77 -0.79 -7.39
CA GLY A 45 -17.90 -0.78 -8.33
C GLY A 45 -19.16 -1.54 -7.87
N THR A 46 -19.17 -2.15 -6.68
CA THR A 46 -20.38 -2.78 -6.11
C THR A 46 -21.30 -1.76 -5.42
N LEU A 47 -20.73 -0.64 -4.99
CA LEU A 47 -21.43 0.48 -4.34
C LEU A 47 -21.09 1.78 -5.08
N PRO A 48 -21.92 2.84 -4.97
CA PRO A 48 -21.57 4.14 -5.50
C PRO A 48 -20.31 4.69 -4.80
N ALA A 49 -19.41 5.31 -5.55
CA ALA A 49 -18.09 5.79 -5.09
C ALA A 49 -18.09 6.57 -3.76
N SER A 50 -19.16 7.33 -3.48
CA SER A 50 -19.32 8.07 -2.22
C SER A 50 -19.51 7.17 -0.99
N LEU A 51 -20.06 5.96 -1.17
CA LEU A 51 -20.20 4.97 -0.11
C LEU A 51 -18.96 4.08 0.01
N GLU A 52 -18.28 3.79 -1.10
CA GLU A 52 -17.04 2.98 -1.10
C GLU A 52 -15.99 3.58 -0.18
N SER A 53 -15.72 4.89 -0.31
CA SER A 53 -14.79 5.60 0.56
C SER A 53 -15.17 5.54 2.05
N ARG A 54 -16.45 5.31 2.39
CA ARG A 54 -16.91 5.13 3.77
C ARG A 54 -16.60 3.74 4.33
N TYR A 55 -16.58 2.72 3.49
CA TYR A 55 -16.33 1.33 3.89
C TYR A 55 -14.86 0.93 3.85
N VAL A 56 -14.01 1.71 3.18
CA VAL A 56 -12.55 1.50 3.23
C VAL A 56 -12.06 1.69 4.67
N PRO A 57 -11.40 0.68 5.27
CA PRO A 57 -10.89 0.78 6.62
C PRO A 57 -9.84 1.89 6.73
N GLU A 58 -9.80 2.56 7.88
CA GLU A 58 -8.85 3.66 8.13
C GLU A 58 -7.39 3.22 7.94
N SER A 59 -7.09 1.96 8.25
CA SER A 59 -5.80 1.31 7.99
C SER A 59 -5.39 1.39 6.52
N ALA A 60 -6.31 1.11 5.59
CA ALA A 60 -6.06 1.16 4.15
C ALA A 60 -5.95 2.61 3.63
N LYS A 61 -6.74 3.54 4.19
CA LYS A 61 -6.62 4.97 3.87
C LYS A 61 -5.27 5.53 4.30
N ARG A 62 -4.83 5.19 5.52
CA ARG A 62 -3.53 5.60 6.06
C ARG A 62 -2.39 5.03 5.23
N LEU A 63 -2.51 3.76 4.82
CA LEU A 63 -1.53 3.14 3.92
C LEU A 63 -1.44 3.89 2.58
N ALA A 64 -2.59 4.25 1.98
CA ALA A 64 -2.63 4.99 0.73
C ALA A 64 -2.00 6.40 0.87
N ALA A 65 -2.30 7.11 1.96
CA ALA A 65 -1.73 8.43 2.23
C ALA A 65 -0.19 8.37 2.36
N ILE A 66 0.34 7.46 3.19
CA ILE A 66 1.79 7.26 3.33
C ILE A 66 2.40 6.83 1.99
N GLY A 67 1.64 6.07 1.20
CA GLY A 67 2.11 5.61 -0.09
C GLY A 67 2.26 6.72 -1.12
N ASP A 68 1.28 7.62 -1.17
CA ASP A 68 1.32 8.82 -2.01
C ASP A 68 2.50 9.73 -1.64
N GLU A 69 2.72 9.96 -0.33
CA GLU A 69 3.87 10.71 0.16
C GLU A 69 5.21 10.05 -0.22
N LEU A 70 5.31 8.71 -0.10
CA LEU A 70 6.52 7.99 -0.47
C LEU A 70 6.79 8.04 -1.98
N VAL A 71 5.74 7.95 -2.80
CA VAL A 71 5.86 8.09 -4.26
C VAL A 71 6.35 9.49 -4.60
N ALA A 72 5.75 10.54 -4.02
CA ALA A 72 6.18 11.92 -4.25
C ALA A 72 7.65 12.16 -3.88
N VAL A 73 8.10 11.65 -2.72
CA VAL A 73 9.51 11.76 -2.30
C VAL A 73 10.44 10.97 -3.23
N ARG A 74 10.01 9.78 -3.67
CA ARG A 74 10.79 8.96 -4.61
C ARG A 74 10.90 9.60 -5.98
N GLU A 75 9.81 10.19 -6.49
CA GLU A 75 9.80 10.94 -7.75
C GLU A 75 10.69 12.19 -7.66
N GLU A 76 10.67 12.93 -6.54
CA GLU A 76 11.57 14.08 -6.32
C GLU A 76 13.06 13.65 -6.35
N MET A 77 13.38 12.45 -5.88
CA MET A 77 14.72 11.87 -5.95
C MET A 77 15.06 11.25 -7.32
N GLY A 78 14.11 11.16 -8.25
CA GLY A 78 14.30 10.60 -9.59
C GLY A 78 14.19 9.06 -9.67
N PHE A 79 13.61 8.41 -8.65
CA PHE A 79 13.28 6.99 -8.74
C PHE A 79 12.04 6.80 -9.63
N VAL A 80 12.16 5.90 -10.61
CA VAL A 80 11.04 5.52 -11.50
C VAL A 80 10.27 4.32 -10.93
N ASP A 81 10.90 3.54 -10.06
CA ASP A 81 10.34 2.32 -9.49
C ASP A 81 9.52 2.56 -8.22
N LEU A 82 8.38 1.86 -8.16
CA LEU A 82 7.58 1.75 -6.94
C LEU A 82 8.36 1.02 -5.84
N PHE A 83 8.00 1.28 -4.59
CA PHE A 83 8.55 0.52 -3.48
C PHE A 83 8.09 -0.94 -3.59
N ALA A 84 9.00 -1.91 -3.41
CA ALA A 84 8.71 -3.34 -3.61
C ALA A 84 7.37 -3.81 -3.00
N PRO A 85 7.02 -3.49 -1.74
CA PRO A 85 5.73 -3.88 -1.19
C PRO A 85 4.53 -3.13 -1.78
N MET A 86 4.69 -1.91 -2.32
CA MET A 86 3.64 -1.24 -3.10
C MET A 86 3.42 -1.92 -4.44
N GLN A 87 4.51 -2.26 -5.13
CA GLN A 87 4.45 -2.95 -6.41
C GLN A 87 3.74 -4.29 -6.23
N ARG A 88 4.12 -5.06 -5.20
CA ARG A 88 3.47 -6.32 -4.86
C ARG A 88 1.98 -6.15 -4.56
N LEU A 89 1.61 -5.13 -3.79
CA LEU A 89 0.20 -4.81 -3.53
C LEU A 89 -0.55 -4.48 -4.84
N ALA A 90 0.06 -3.74 -5.75
CA ALA A 90 -0.52 -3.38 -7.04
C ALA A 90 -0.68 -4.61 -7.96
N GLU A 91 0.29 -5.52 -8.00
CA GLU A 91 0.19 -6.79 -8.70
C GLU A 91 -0.98 -7.62 -8.17
N LEU A 92 -1.07 -7.76 -6.84
CA LEU A 92 -2.18 -8.46 -6.20
C LEU A 92 -3.51 -7.79 -6.57
N ARG A 93 -3.61 -6.46 -6.55
CA ARG A 93 -4.82 -5.72 -6.99
C ARG A 93 -5.18 -6.00 -8.45
N ALA A 94 -4.19 -5.99 -9.34
CA ALA A 94 -4.34 -6.15 -10.77
C ALA A 94 -4.75 -7.58 -11.18
N GLU A 95 -4.34 -8.59 -10.42
CA GLU A 95 -4.69 -9.98 -10.69
C GLU A 95 -6.20 -10.22 -10.54
N ARG A 96 -6.98 -10.19 -11.63
CA ARG A 96 -8.43 -10.41 -11.63
C ARG A 96 -8.77 -11.72 -12.35
N GLY A 97 -9.60 -12.58 -11.76
CA GLY A 97 -10.01 -13.84 -12.39
C GLY A 97 -11.08 -14.62 -11.61
N PRO A 98 -11.78 -15.57 -12.26
CA PRO A 98 -12.93 -16.30 -11.70
C PRO A 98 -12.59 -17.26 -10.55
N ASN A 99 -11.30 -17.50 -10.27
CA ASN A 99 -10.84 -18.38 -9.20
C ASN A 99 -9.95 -17.65 -8.17
N ARG A 100 -10.07 -16.32 -8.12
CA ARG A 100 -9.24 -15.49 -7.25
C ARG A 100 -9.61 -15.75 -5.78
N PRO A 101 -8.63 -15.99 -4.90
CA PRO A 101 -8.89 -16.06 -3.47
C PRO A 101 -9.41 -14.71 -2.96
N GLY A 102 -10.36 -14.74 -2.01
CA GLY A 102 -10.92 -13.52 -1.44
C GLY A 102 -9.86 -12.61 -0.82
N GLU A 103 -10.17 -11.32 -0.70
CA GLU A 103 -9.32 -10.31 -0.04
C GLU A 103 -8.65 -10.78 1.27
N PRO A 104 -9.35 -11.43 2.23
CA PRO A 104 -8.71 -11.89 3.47
C PRO A 104 -7.62 -12.95 3.23
N ARG A 105 -7.81 -13.84 2.26
CA ARG A 105 -6.83 -14.89 1.94
C ARG A 105 -5.62 -14.32 1.22
N LEU A 106 -5.81 -13.36 0.31
CA LEU A 106 -4.70 -12.62 -0.31
C LEU A 106 -3.91 -11.81 0.73
N ALA A 107 -4.59 -11.16 1.67
CA ALA A 107 -3.95 -10.45 2.76
C ALA A 107 -3.09 -11.39 3.62
N GLN A 108 -3.63 -12.57 3.94
CA GLN A 108 -2.90 -13.57 4.72
C GLN A 108 -1.68 -14.12 3.99
N MET A 109 -1.79 -14.38 2.68
CA MET A 109 -0.64 -14.80 1.86
C MET A 109 0.44 -13.72 1.81
N PHE A 110 0.04 -12.46 1.62
CA PHE A 110 1.00 -11.36 1.57
C PHE A 110 1.64 -11.08 2.94
N LEU A 111 0.90 -11.27 4.04
CA LEU A 111 1.48 -11.23 5.39
C LEU A 111 2.51 -12.34 5.62
N ASP A 112 2.31 -13.51 5.01
CA ASP A 112 3.25 -14.63 5.10
C ASP A 112 4.54 -14.28 4.32
N GLU A 113 4.41 -13.78 3.09
CA GLU A 113 5.54 -13.31 2.26
C GLU A 113 6.36 -12.19 2.92
N LEU A 114 5.74 -11.34 3.75
CA LEU A 114 6.41 -10.24 4.46
C LEU A 114 7.05 -10.64 5.80
N LYS A 115 6.73 -11.83 6.32
CA LYS A 115 7.27 -12.36 7.59
C LYS A 115 8.43 -13.33 7.41
N GLU A 116 8.55 -13.91 6.21
CA GLU A 116 9.71 -14.70 5.75
C GLU A 116 10.93 -13.81 5.48
#